data_AF-G1K040-F1
#
_entry.id   AF-G1K040-F1
#
_cell.length_a   1.000
_cell.length_b   1.000
_cell.length_c   1.000
_cell.angle_alpha   90.00
_cell.angle_beta   90.00
_cell.angle_gamma   90.00
#
_symmetry.space_group_name_H-M   'P 1'
#
loop_
_entity.id
_entity.type
_entity.pdbx_description
1 polymer ?
#
loop_
_entity_poly.entity_id
_entity_poly.type
_entity_poly.pdbx_seq_one_letter_code
_entity_poly.pdbx_strand_id
1 'polypeptide(L)'
;TSKRNSLFDAKGRFHWTMNGVGLEFNHLFGFGVLDAGAMVALAKQWKTVPARYHCEAGTIKKMQKITNLEPIYMKIDTNACLNSDTQVN
;
A
#
# COMPACT_ATOMS: atom_id res chain seq x y z
N THR A 1 -11.61 2.87 10.64
CA THR A 1 -10.88 3.78 11.56
C THR A 1 -10.49 5.09 10.89
N SER A 2 -10.43 5.16 9.55
CA SER A 2 -10.26 6.42 8.82
C SER A 2 -11.33 6.55 7.73
N LYS A 3 -11.64 7.78 7.33
CA LYS A 3 -12.61 8.10 6.27
C LYS A 3 -12.16 9.30 5.46
N ARG A 4 -12.55 9.37 4.18
CA ARG A 4 -12.29 10.53 3.30
C ARG A 4 -12.68 11.87 3.94
N ASN A 5 -13.84 11.92 4.62
CA ASN A 5 -14.35 13.10 5.34
C ASN A 5 -14.18 14.43 4.59
N SER A 6 -14.67 14.49 3.36
CA SER A 6 -14.60 15.67 2.48
C SER A 6 -13.20 16.16 2.13
N LEU A 7 -12.14 15.39 2.41
CA LEU A 7 -10.78 15.73 1.94
C LEU A 7 -10.69 15.58 0.42
N PHE A 8 -10.20 16.61 -0.24
CA PHE A 8 -9.91 16.60 -1.67
C PHE A 8 -8.61 17.37 -1.95
N ASP A 9 -7.88 16.95 -2.99
CA ASP A 9 -6.75 17.72 -3.50
C ASP A 9 -7.29 18.88 -4.35
N ALA A 10 -7.20 20.11 -3.85
CA ALA A 10 -7.66 21.30 -4.56
C ALA A 10 -6.93 21.51 -5.91
N LYS A 11 -5.71 20.96 -6.05
CA LYS A 11 -4.94 21.00 -7.31
C LYS A 11 -5.28 19.84 -8.25
N GLY A 12 -6.08 18.86 -7.80
CA GLY A 12 -6.49 17.72 -8.60
C GLY A 12 -5.36 16.82 -9.08
N ARG A 13 -4.20 16.80 -8.41
CA ARG A 13 -3.03 16.00 -8.81
C ARG A 13 -3.15 14.54 -8.37
N PHE A 14 -3.79 14.31 -7.23
CA PHE A 14 -4.01 12.99 -6.68
C PHE A 14 -5.49 12.74 -6.43
N HIS A 15 -6.03 11.72 -7.07
CA HIS A 15 -7.42 11.31 -6.89
C HIS A 15 -7.55 10.28 -5.77
N TRP A 16 -8.78 10.14 -5.26
CA TRP A 16 -9.12 9.00 -4.41
C TRP A 16 -9.25 7.75 -5.28
N THR A 17 -8.67 6.64 -4.83
CA THR A 17 -8.69 5.36 -5.57
C THR A 17 -8.90 4.21 -4.60
N MET A 18 -9.41 3.09 -5.10
CA MET A 18 -9.62 1.86 -4.33
C MET A 18 -8.40 0.94 -4.48
N ASN A 19 -7.90 0.40 -3.37
CA ASN A 19 -6.89 -0.65 -3.41
C ASN A 19 -7.52 -2.04 -3.63
N GLY A 20 -6.68 -3.08 -3.70
CA GLY A 20 -7.13 -4.45 -3.98
C GLY A 20 -8.04 -5.10 -2.93
N VAL A 21 -8.12 -4.55 -1.70
CA VAL A 21 -9.04 -5.03 -0.65
C VAL A 21 -10.29 -4.13 -0.52
N GLY A 22 -10.46 -3.16 -1.43
CA GLY A 22 -11.63 -2.30 -1.45
C GLY A 22 -11.60 -1.17 -0.41
N LEU A 23 -10.42 -0.68 -0.03
CA LEU A 23 -10.28 0.52 0.80
C LEU A 23 -9.91 1.74 -0.06
N GLU A 24 -10.60 2.84 0.20
CA GLU A 24 -10.28 4.14 -0.39
C GLU A 24 -8.98 4.69 0.18
N PHE A 25 -8.08 5.15 -0.71
CA PHE A 25 -6.89 5.89 -0.33
C PHE A 25 -6.61 7.05 -1.28
N ASN A 26 -5.78 7.98 -0.81
CA ASN A 26 -5.24 9.08 -1.59
C ASN A 26 -3.77 9.30 -1.22
N HIS A 27 -2.95 9.73 -2.19
CA HIS A 27 -1.52 9.94 -1.97
C HIS A 27 -1.18 11.06 -0.97
N LEU A 28 -2.05 12.05 -0.77
CA LEU A 28 -1.86 13.12 0.22
C LEU A 28 -2.40 12.76 1.60
N PHE A 29 -3.45 11.94 1.65
CA PHE A 29 -4.26 11.74 2.87
C PHE A 29 -4.24 10.30 3.40
N GLY A 30 -3.56 9.37 2.74
CA GLY A 30 -3.60 7.95 3.07
C GLY A 30 -5.05 7.44 3.03
N PHE A 31 -5.49 6.76 4.09
CA PHE A 31 -6.87 6.29 4.26
C PHE A 31 -7.85 7.39 4.76
N GLY A 32 -7.40 8.64 4.89
CA GLY A 32 -8.24 9.80 5.28
C GLY A 32 -8.13 10.20 6.75
N VAL A 33 -9.11 10.99 7.20
CA VAL A 33 -9.16 11.55 8.57
C VAL A 33 -9.35 10.42 9.58
N LEU A 34 -8.56 10.45 10.66
CA LEU A 34 -8.67 9.51 11.77
C LEU A 34 -9.99 9.71 12.53
N ASP A 35 -10.69 8.61 12.76
CA ASP A 35 -11.88 8.53 13.61
C ASP A 35 -11.48 7.92 14.96
N ALA A 36 -11.26 8.78 15.96
CA ALA A 36 -10.80 8.37 17.28
C ALA A 36 -11.77 7.39 17.96
N GLY A 37 -13.09 7.59 17.79
CA GLY A 37 -14.11 6.70 18.34
C GLY A 37 -14.03 5.31 17.71
N ALA A 38 -13.92 5.24 16.39
CA ALA A 38 -13.75 3.98 15.67
C ALA A 38 -12.43 3.28 16.00
N MET A 39 -11.34 4.03 16.20
CA MET A 39 -10.05 3.47 16.62
C MET A 39 -10.15 2.81 18.00
N VAL A 40 -10.72 3.49 18.99
CA VAL A 40 -10.89 2.93 20.34
C VAL A 40 -11.85 1.74 20.34
N ALA A 41 -12.95 1.82 19.58
CA ALA A 41 -13.90 0.72 19.46
C ALA A 41 -13.24 -0.54 18.86
N LEU A 42 -12.45 -0.38 17.78
CA LEU A 42 -11.74 -1.49 17.15
C LEU A 42 -10.65 -2.05 18.07
N ALA A 43 -9.91 -1.18 18.77
CA ALA A 43 -8.84 -1.59 19.67
C ALA A 43 -9.31 -2.54 20.78
N LYS A 44 -10.53 -2.38 21.29
CA LYS A 44 -11.12 -3.26 22.31
C LYS A 44 -11.33 -4.70 21.83
N GLN A 45 -11.48 -4.90 20.52
CA GLN A 45 -11.73 -6.21 19.90
C GLN A 45 -10.52 -6.71 19.11
N TRP A 46 -9.43 -5.94 19.12
CA TRP A 46 -8.26 -6.22 18.32
C TRP A 46 -7.56 -7.49 18.80
N LYS A 47 -7.27 -8.39 17.85
CA LYS A 47 -6.41 -9.55 18.07
C LYS A 47 -5.02 -9.22 17.55
N THR A 48 -4.00 -9.46 18.35
CA THR A 48 -2.60 -9.23 17.96
C THR A 48 -2.29 -10.02 16.68
N VAL A 49 -1.68 -9.34 15.71
CA VAL A 49 -1.28 -9.94 14.43
C VAL A 49 -0.08 -10.87 14.62
N PRO A 50 0.15 -11.83 13.71
CA PRO A 50 1.36 -12.65 13.73
C PRO A 50 2.66 -11.83 13.66
N ALA A 51 3.79 -12.49 13.89
CA ALA A 51 5.10 -11.89 13.71
C ALA A 51 5.25 -11.33 12.28
N ARG A 52 5.99 -10.21 12.16
CA ARG A 52 6.24 -9.58 10.87
C ARG A 52 7.28 -10.39 10.08
N TYR A 53 6.94 -10.80 8.87
CA TYR A 53 7.85 -11.44 7.93
C TYR A 53 8.41 -10.43 6.91
N HIS A 54 9.60 -10.71 6.37
CA HIS A 54 10.21 -9.93 5.29
C HIS A 54 10.48 -10.84 4.08
N CYS A 55 9.79 -10.57 2.97
CA CYS A 55 9.95 -11.29 1.71
C CYS A 55 10.58 -10.37 0.67
N GLU A 56 11.75 -10.75 0.16
CA GLU A 56 12.41 -10.06 -0.94
C GLU A 56 11.97 -10.68 -2.28
N ALA A 57 11.23 -9.92 -3.09
CA ALA A 57 10.75 -10.40 -4.38
C ALA A 57 11.87 -10.58 -5.43
N GLY A 58 13.04 -9.96 -5.21
CA GLY A 58 14.20 -10.03 -6.11
C GLY A 58 14.77 -8.66 -6.47
N THR A 59 15.71 -8.63 -7.40
CA THR A 59 16.38 -7.40 -7.88
C THR A 59 16.59 -7.45 -9.39
N ILE A 60 16.34 -6.33 -10.08
CA ILE A 60 16.66 -6.20 -11.51
C ILE A 60 18.11 -5.72 -11.62
N LYS A 61 19.02 -6.61 -12.03
CA LYS A 61 20.45 -6.29 -12.21
C LYS A 61 20.80 -5.78 -13.61
N LYS A 62 19.86 -5.81 -14.54
CA LYS A 62 20.09 -5.36 -15.92
C LYS A 62 20.28 -3.85 -15.95
N MET A 63 21.40 -3.40 -16.51
CA MET A 63 21.62 -1.97 -16.77
C MET A 63 20.58 -1.47 -17.77
N GLN A 64 19.85 -0.42 -17.41
CA GLN A 64 18.88 0.23 -18.29
C GLN A 64 19.31 1.66 -18.55
N LYS A 65 19.34 2.03 -19.84
CA LYS A 65 19.65 3.39 -20.26
C LYS A 65 18.44 4.27 -20.00
N ILE A 66 18.60 5.29 -19.16
CA ILE A 66 17.59 6.32 -18.92
C ILE A 66 17.66 7.32 -20.07
N THR A 67 16.53 7.53 -20.74
CA THR A 67 16.37 8.55 -21.79
C THR A 67 15.24 9.50 -21.38
N ASN A 68 15.24 10.73 -21.93
CA ASN A 68 14.23 11.74 -21.62
C ASN A 68 12.92 11.56 -22.42
N LEU A 69 12.86 10.56 -23.29
CA LEU A 69 11.79 10.41 -24.28
C LEU A 69 10.74 9.37 -23.85
N GLU A 70 11.14 8.34 -23.10
CA GLU A 70 10.26 7.21 -22.79
C GLU A 70 10.37 6.79 -21.32
N PRO A 71 9.24 6.45 -20.67
CA PRO A 71 9.25 5.89 -19.33
C PRO A 71 9.88 4.49 -19.34
N ILE A 72 10.62 4.18 -18.27
CA ILE A 72 11.16 2.85 -18.05
C ILE A 72 10.16 2.03 -17.24
N TYR A 73 9.81 0.86 -17.78
CA TYR A 73 9.03 -0.14 -17.08
C TYR A 73 9.92 -1.27 -16.58
N MET A 74 9.83 -1.54 -15.28
CA MET A 74 10.54 -2.62 -14.60
C MET A 74 9.50 -3.56 -13.99
N LYS A 75 9.56 -4.84 -14.38
CA LYS A 75 8.65 -5.88 -13.90
C LYS A 75 9.43 -6.92 -13.12
N ILE A 76 8.94 -7.24 -11.93
CA ILE A 76 9.42 -8.34 -11.09
C ILE A 76 8.24 -9.27 -10.87
N ASP A 77 8.34 -10.50 -11.36
CA ASP A 77 7.38 -11.55 -11.06
C ASP A 77 7.80 -12.26 -9.77
N THR A 78 6.87 -12.44 -8.83
CA THR A 78 7.14 -13.02 -7.51
C THR A 78 6.05 -13.99 -7.10
N ASN A 79 6.42 -15.02 -6.34
CA ASN A 79 5.50 -15.98 -5.72
C ASN A 79 5.22 -15.63 -4.24
N ALA A 80 5.57 -14.41 -3.79
CA ALA A 80 5.42 -13.97 -2.41
C ALA A 80 6.11 -14.88 -1.38
N CYS A 81 7.28 -15.43 -1.74
CA CYS A 81 8.07 -16.34 -0.91
C CYS A 81 7.33 -17.66 -0.57
N LEU A 82 6.50 -18.16 -1.49
CA LEU A 82 5.78 -19.42 -1.35
C LEU A 82 6.69 -20.57 -0.87
N ASN A 83 6.24 -21.32 0.14
CA ASN A 83 6.94 -22.45 0.78
C ASN A 83 8.23 -22.08 1.53
N SER A 84 8.42 -20.82 1.93
CA SER A 84 9.49 -20.41 2.85
C SER A 84 8.94 -19.94 4.20
N ASP A 85 9.84 -19.76 5.18
CA ASP A 85 9.52 -19.21 6.50
C ASP A 85 9.05 -17.73 6.45
N THR A 86 9.15 -17.07 5.29
CA THR A 86 8.76 -15.66 5.07
C THR A 86 7.61 -15.50 4.08
N GLN A 87 6.89 -16.57 3.78
CA GLN A 87 5.71 -16.55 2.92
C GLN A 87 4.68 -15.51 3.39
N VAL A 88 4.16 -14.71 2.46
CA VAL A 88 3.05 -13.79 2.69
C VAL A 88 1.74 -14.48 2.29
N ASN A 89 0.79 -14.58 3.22
CA ASN A 89 -0.52 -15.23 3.03
C ASN A 89 -1.66 -14.23 3.24
#